data_AF-A0A1V4TGQ9-F1
#
_entry.id   AF-A0A1V4TGQ9-F1
#
_cell.length_a   1.000
_cell.length_b   1.000
_cell.length_c   1.000
_cell.angle_alpha   90.00
_cell.angle_beta   90.00
_cell.angle_gamma   90.00
#
_symmetry.space_group_name_H-M   'P 1'
#
loop_
_entity.id
_entity.type
_entity.pdbx_description
1 polymer ?
#
loop_
_entity_poly.entity_id
_entity_poly.type
_entity_poly.pdbx_seq_one_letter_code
_entity_poly.pdbx_strand_id
1 'polypeptide(L)'
;MVQCKITVLKTSLNSELAHEFCQDEVTPCTLFEEGQEFVTGLEKPEGFCDWAWNDLLRFISVLLTGGNFSEDIFQGWMKDDKTMIACCTDGIRPVIFKLEKVED
;
A
#
# COMPACT_ATOMS: atom_id res chain seq x y z
N MET A 1 5.35 19.72 -7.48
CA MET A 1 6.03 18.49 -8.01
C MET A 1 5.07 17.33 -7.84
N VAL A 2 5.07 16.32 -8.72
CA VAL A 2 4.16 15.16 -8.55
C VAL A 2 4.64 14.30 -7.38
N GLN A 3 3.76 14.04 -6.42
CA GLN A 3 4.02 13.19 -5.27
C GLN A 3 2.92 12.14 -5.11
N CYS A 4 3.19 11.12 -4.32
CA CYS A 4 2.22 10.10 -3.95
C CYS A 4 1.96 10.19 -2.44
N LYS A 5 0.69 10.37 -2.09
CA LYS A 5 0.18 10.23 -0.74
C LYS A 5 -0.19 8.78 -0.50
N ILE A 6 0.40 8.18 0.52
CA ILE A 6 0.13 6.83 1.00
C ILE A 6 -0.70 6.97 2.28
N THR A 7 -1.87 6.36 2.33
CA THR A 7 -2.72 6.31 3.53
C THR A 7 -2.92 4.86 3.94
N VAL A 8 -2.64 4.52 5.20
CA VAL A 8 -2.94 3.21 5.76
C VAL A 8 -4.45 3.11 5.96
N LEU A 9 -5.11 2.21 5.23
CA LEU A 9 -6.55 2.02 5.32
C LEU A 9 -6.93 0.99 6.37
N LYS A 10 -6.18 -0.12 6.45
CA LYS A 10 -6.52 -1.23 7.33
C LYS A 10 -5.31 -2.08 7.67
N THR A 11 -5.18 -2.45 8.93
CA THR A 11 -4.27 -3.52 9.38
C THR A 11 -5.11 -4.76 9.65
N SER A 12 -4.70 -5.91 9.11
CA SER A 12 -5.46 -7.16 9.25
C SER A 12 -4.58 -8.30 9.76
N LEU A 13 -5.24 -9.35 10.25
CA LEU A 13 -4.62 -10.61 10.63
C LEU A 13 -5.56 -11.75 10.18
N ASN A 14 -5.01 -12.71 9.45
CA ASN A 14 -5.67 -13.98 9.19
C ASN A 14 -5.30 -14.95 10.33
N SER A 15 -6.14 -14.98 11.36
CA SER A 15 -5.90 -15.80 12.55
C SER A 15 -5.90 -17.30 12.27
N GLU A 16 -6.65 -17.76 11.27
CA GLU A 16 -6.69 -19.17 10.87
C GLU A 16 -5.35 -19.60 10.29
N LEU A 17 -4.83 -18.85 9.30
CA LEU A 17 -3.52 -19.12 8.72
C LEU A 17 -2.39 -18.90 9.73
N ALA A 18 -2.51 -17.90 10.60
CA ALA A 18 -1.53 -17.67 11.66
C ALA A 18 -1.43 -18.88 12.59
N HIS A 19 -2.57 -19.40 13.05
CA HIS A 19 -2.60 -20.56 13.94
C HIS A 19 -2.10 -21.85 13.26
N GLU A 20 -2.36 -22.03 11.96
CA GLU A 20 -1.94 -23.24 11.23
C GLU A 20 -0.45 -23.21 10.85
N PHE A 21 0.09 -22.06 10.45
CA PHE A 21 1.41 -21.98 9.80
C PHE A 21 2.46 -21.18 10.58
N CYS A 22 2.09 -20.34 11.55
CA CYS A 22 3.06 -19.58 12.33
C CYS A 22 3.50 -20.35 13.58
N GLN A 23 4.80 -20.27 13.90
CA GLN A 23 5.37 -20.93 15.06
C GLN A 23 4.89 -20.33 16.39
N ASP A 24 4.69 -19.01 16.42
CA ASP A 24 4.30 -18.24 17.59
C ASP A 24 3.00 -17.47 17.31
N GLU A 25 2.37 -16.95 18.36
CA GLU A 25 1.20 -16.09 18.24
C GLU A 25 1.56 -14.81 17.48
N VAL A 26 0.84 -14.55 16.39
CA VAL A 26 1.05 -13.39 15.51
C VAL A 26 -0.06 -12.39 15.71
N THR A 27 0.31 -11.11 15.84
CA THR A 27 -0.63 -9.99 15.89
C THR A 27 -0.69 -9.28 14.53
N PRO A 28 -1.69 -8.40 14.30
CA PRO A 28 -1.65 -7.47 13.18
C PRO A 28 -0.33 -6.70 13.12
N CYS A 29 0.01 -6.18 11.93
CA CYS A 29 1.24 -5.42 11.74
C CYS A 29 1.30 -4.23 12.71
N THR A 30 2.41 -4.14 13.46
CA THR A 30 2.64 -3.10 14.48
C THR A 30 3.41 -1.89 13.94
N LEU A 31 3.87 -1.95 12.68
CA LEU A 31 4.64 -0.88 12.04
C LEU A 31 3.77 0.25 11.49
N PHE A 32 2.46 0.02 11.36
CA PHE A 32 1.54 0.96 10.73
C PHE A 32 0.30 1.15 11.60
N GLU A 33 -0.23 2.37 11.63
CA GLU A 33 -1.49 2.70 12.28
C GLU A 33 -2.55 3.07 11.25
N GLU A 34 -3.80 2.66 11.44
CA GLU A 34 -4.89 3.01 10.52
C GLU A 34 -5.11 4.53 10.50
N GLY A 35 -5.22 5.08 9.29
CA GLY A 35 -5.28 6.53 9.07
C GLY A 35 -3.91 7.22 9.02
N GLN A 36 -2.80 6.52 9.25
CA GLN A 36 -1.46 7.08 9.09
C GLN A 36 -1.20 7.47 7.63
N GLU A 37 -0.57 8.62 7.42
CA GLU A 37 -0.31 9.18 6.10
C GLU A 37 1.18 9.44 5.88
N PHE A 38 1.64 9.18 4.66
CA PHE A 38 2.98 9.48 4.19
C PHE A 38 2.89 10.18 2.84
N VAL A 39 3.78 11.14 2.57
CA VAL A 39 3.89 11.78 1.25
C VAL A 39 5.30 11.55 0.74
N THR A 40 5.41 11.00 -0.46
CA THR A 40 6.72 10.69 -1.04
C THR A 40 6.75 10.81 -2.56
N GLY A 41 7.96 10.94 -3.10
CA GLY A 41 8.27 10.71 -4.51
C GLY A 41 8.63 9.24 -4.76
N LEU A 42 9.73 9.01 -5.48
CA LEU A 42 10.26 7.67 -5.75
C LEU A 42 11.16 7.13 -4.62
N GLU A 43 11.47 7.95 -3.61
CA GLU A 43 12.25 7.53 -2.47
C GLU A 43 11.34 6.92 -1.39
N LYS A 44 11.88 5.98 -0.61
CA LYS A 44 11.14 5.39 0.50
C LYS A 44 10.96 6.44 1.61
N PRO A 45 9.75 6.63 2.18
CA PRO A 45 9.58 7.48 3.35
C PRO A 45 10.43 7.00 4.53
N GLU A 46 10.92 7.93 5.34
CA GLU A 46 11.63 7.60 6.58
C GLU A 46 10.74 6.77 7.52
N GLY A 47 11.29 5.71 8.10
CA GLY A 47 10.55 4.81 9.00
C GLY A 47 9.57 3.86 8.31
N PHE A 48 9.42 3.90 6.98
CA PHE A 48 8.53 3.00 6.27
C PHE A 48 9.13 1.58 6.15
N CYS A 49 8.28 0.56 6.33
CA CYS A 49 8.67 -0.85 6.22
C CYS A 49 9.22 -1.18 4.81
N ASP A 50 10.42 -1.76 4.73
CA ASP A 50 11.08 -2.08 3.45
C ASP A 50 10.30 -3.07 2.59
N TRP A 51 9.68 -4.07 3.20
CA TRP A 51 8.85 -5.03 2.48
C TRP A 51 7.63 -4.34 1.88
N ALA A 52 6.84 -3.64 2.70
CA ALA A 52 5.69 -2.90 2.21
C ALA A 52 6.10 -1.89 1.12
N TRP A 53 7.25 -1.22 1.26
CA TRP A 53 7.75 -0.31 0.23
C TRP A 53 8.00 -1.02 -1.11
N ASN A 54 8.69 -2.15 -1.09
CA ASN A 54 8.98 -2.92 -2.30
C ASN A 54 7.69 -3.35 -3.04
N ASP A 55 6.65 -3.72 -2.30
CA ASP A 55 5.35 -4.10 -2.87
C ASP A 55 4.61 -2.91 -3.51
N LEU A 56 4.72 -1.73 -2.89
CA LEU A 56 4.02 -0.51 -3.31
C LEU A 56 4.76 0.25 -4.42
N LEU A 57 6.09 0.15 -4.48
CA LEU A 57 6.96 0.96 -5.35
C LEU A 57 6.52 0.95 -6.82
N ARG A 58 6.10 -0.20 -7.34
CA ARG A 58 5.64 -0.32 -8.74
C ARG A 58 4.40 0.52 -9.01
N PHE A 59 3.45 0.56 -8.08
CA PHE A 59 2.20 1.31 -8.23
C PHE A 59 2.46 2.80 -8.10
N ILE A 60 3.28 3.17 -7.11
CA ILE A 60 3.74 4.55 -6.90
C ILE A 60 4.47 5.04 -8.16
N SER A 61 5.38 4.24 -8.72
CA SER A 61 6.12 4.60 -9.94
C SER A 61 5.18 4.87 -11.11
N VAL A 62 4.19 4.00 -11.35
CA VAL A 62 3.19 4.20 -12.40
C VAL A 62 2.46 5.54 -12.23
N LEU A 63 1.96 5.81 -11.02
CA LEU A 63 1.26 7.06 -10.70
C LEU A 63 2.15 8.29 -10.93
N LEU A 64 3.41 8.25 -10.46
CA LEU A 64 4.35 9.37 -10.59
C LEU A 64 4.82 9.60 -12.03
N THR A 65 4.86 8.57 -12.88
CA THR A 65 5.23 8.69 -14.29
C THR A 65 4.05 9.02 -15.22
N GLY A 66 2.85 9.23 -14.67
CA GLY A 66 1.66 9.64 -15.43
C GLY A 66 0.76 8.50 -15.92
N GLY A 67 1.00 7.26 -15.49
CA GLY A 67 0.06 6.16 -15.71
C GLY A 67 -1.08 6.15 -14.70
N ASN A 68 -2.10 5.33 -14.95
CA ASN A 68 -3.26 5.18 -14.08
C ASN A 68 -3.76 3.73 -14.03
N PHE A 69 -4.72 3.46 -13.13
CA PHE A 69 -5.33 2.14 -12.93
C PHE A 69 -6.85 2.15 -13.20
N SER A 70 -7.34 3.16 -13.93
CA SER A 70 -8.75 3.32 -14.30
C SER A 70 -9.01 3.02 -15.78
N GLU A 71 -7.99 3.07 -16.63
CA GLU A 71 -8.15 2.95 -18.09
C GLU A 71 -7.47 1.69 -18.66
N ASP A 72 -7.56 1.52 -19.99
CA ASP A 72 -6.95 0.44 -20.75
C ASP A 72 -7.25 -0.97 -20.20
N ILE A 73 -6.20 -1.73 -19.87
CA ILE A 73 -6.27 -3.10 -19.38
C ILE A 73 -6.99 -3.20 -18.03
N PHE A 74 -7.08 -2.09 -17.28
CA PHE A 74 -7.70 -2.05 -15.97
C PHE A 74 -9.20 -1.80 -16.04
N GLN A 75 -9.75 -1.39 -17.19
CA GLN A 75 -11.20 -1.30 -17.48
C GLN A 75 -12.04 -0.74 -16.33
N GLY A 76 -11.60 0.36 -15.70
CA GLY A 76 -12.31 0.98 -14.58
C GLY A 76 -12.11 0.30 -13.22
N TRP A 77 -11.01 -0.43 -13.01
CA TRP A 77 -10.69 -1.04 -11.71
C TRP A 77 -10.65 0.02 -10.61
N MET A 78 -9.95 1.14 -10.81
CA MET A 78 -10.01 2.30 -9.93
C MET A 78 -11.03 3.33 -10.44
N LYS A 79 -11.67 4.03 -9.50
CA LYS A 79 -12.75 5.02 -9.80
C LYS A 79 -12.24 6.28 -10.49
N ASP A 80 -10.96 6.58 -10.33
CA ASP A 80 -10.29 7.76 -10.87
C ASP A 80 -8.87 7.41 -11.33
N ASP A 81 -8.24 8.35 -12.02
CA ASP A 81 -6.92 8.19 -12.63
C ASP A 81 -5.75 8.45 -11.65
N LYS A 82 -6.04 8.73 -10.37
CA LYS A 82 -5.05 9.16 -9.38
C LYS A 82 -4.91 8.17 -8.24
N THR A 83 -5.84 7.24 -8.09
CA THR A 83 -5.92 6.36 -6.92
C THR A 83 -5.57 4.93 -7.28
N MET A 84 -4.89 4.25 -6.36
CA MET A 84 -4.70 2.79 -6.38
C MET A 84 -4.82 2.22 -4.97
N ILE A 85 -5.53 1.10 -4.82
CA ILE A 85 -5.53 0.33 -3.57
C ILE A 85 -4.53 -0.82 -3.70
N ALA A 86 -3.55 -0.85 -2.81
CA ALA A 86 -2.51 -1.87 -2.78
C ALA A 86 -2.32 -2.38 -1.36
N CYS A 87 -1.56 -3.47 -1.19
CA CYS A 87 -1.31 -4.03 0.13
C CYS A 87 0.15 -4.47 0.30
N CYS A 88 0.58 -4.55 1.56
CA CYS A 88 1.70 -5.40 1.91
C CYS A 88 1.29 -6.86 1.65
N THR A 89 2.13 -7.57 0.91
CA THR A 89 1.87 -8.93 0.43
C THR A 89 2.04 -10.02 1.50
N ASP A 90 2.17 -9.63 2.77
CA ASP A 90 2.12 -10.55 3.91
C ASP A 90 0.74 -11.23 3.95
N GLY A 91 0.70 -12.52 3.61
CA GLY A 91 -0.54 -13.30 3.57
C GLY A 91 -1.14 -13.60 4.96
N ILE A 92 -0.35 -13.44 6.02
CA ILE A 92 -0.80 -13.65 7.41
C ILE A 92 -1.36 -12.35 7.98
N ARG A 93 -0.67 -11.22 7.79
CA ARG A 93 -1.08 -9.94 8.36
C ARG A 93 -0.97 -8.78 7.35
N PRO A 94 -1.78 -8.82 6.29
CA PRO A 94 -1.70 -7.81 5.24
C PRO A 94 -2.10 -6.44 5.79
N VAL A 95 -1.42 -5.41 5.29
CA VAL A 95 -1.77 -4.01 5.52
C VAL A 95 -2.25 -3.43 4.20
N ILE A 96 -3.42 -2.79 4.20
CA ILE A 96 -4.05 -2.21 3.02
C ILE A 96 -3.72 -0.72 2.99
N PHE A 97 -3.27 -0.24 1.84
CA PHE A 97 -2.89 1.15 1.61
C PHE A 97 -3.72 1.74 0.46
N LYS A 98 -4.08 3.01 0.62
CA LYS A 98 -4.51 3.87 -0.48
C LYS A 98 -3.29 4.64 -0.98
N LEU A 99 -3.02 4.56 -2.26
CA LEU A 99 -2.03 5.36 -2.96
C LEU A 99 -2.77 6.41 -3.78
N GLU A 100 -2.42 7.67 -3.62
CA GLU A 100 -3.08 8.79 -4.29
C GLU A 100 -2.02 9.72 -4.89
N LYS A 101 -2.11 9.98 -6.20
CA LYS A 101 -1.28 10.98 -6.87
C LYS A 101 -1.76 12.37 -6.45
N VAL A 102 -0.87 13.14 -5.85
CA VAL A 102 -1.11 14.53 -5.45
C VAL A 102 -0.19 15.46 -6.22
N GLU A 103 -0.75 16.59 -6.64
CA GLU A 103 -0.01 17.70 -7.23
C GLU A 103 0.07 18.79 -6.17
N ASP A 104 1.29 19.17 -5.82
CA ASP A 104 1.58 20.36 -5.01
C ASP A 104 1.37 21.63 -5.85
#